data_AF-A0A2T6JJW9-F1
#
_entry.id   AF-A0A2T6JJW9-F1
#
_cell.length_a   1.000
_cell.length_b   1.000
_cell.length_c   1.000
_cell.angle_alpha   90.00
_cell.angle_beta   90.00
_cell.angle_gamma   90.00
#
_symmetry.space_group_name_H-M   'P 1'
#
loop_
_entity.id
_entity.type
_entity.pdbx_description
1 polymer ?
#
loop_
_entity_poly.entity_id
_entity_poly.type
_entity_poly.pdbx_seq_one_letter_code
_entity_poly.pdbx_strand_id
1 'polypeptide(L)'
;MKAKKMMNRRSLGRTALCLAASAMLSLPLSALAADEAPDALIKRLSADVLNTVKSDKAIQAGDLSKVIALVDKTVMPNVNFRRMTAAAVGPGWRQATPEQQKRLQDEFKILLVRTYAGALAQVNDQTIQVKPLRAAAEDKDVLVRTEIVGRGDPIQLDYRLEKTPGDGAGWKIYNLNVLGVWLVETYRGQFAQEINAKGIDGLIDTLVARNKTNAGSAKG
;
A
#
# COMPACT_ATOMS: atom_id res chain seq x y z
N MET A 1 -24.08 2.87 -92.03
CA MET A 1 -22.67 3.17 -92.37
C MET A 1 -22.10 4.11 -91.30
N LYS A 2 -21.32 3.61 -90.33
CA LYS A 2 -20.66 4.44 -89.30
C LYS A 2 -19.18 4.06 -89.24
N ALA A 3 -18.34 5.10 -89.24
CA ALA A 3 -16.91 5.06 -89.47
C ALA A 3 -16.11 4.46 -88.30
N LYS A 4 -15.01 3.79 -88.67
CA LYS A 4 -13.97 3.21 -87.79
C LYS A 4 -12.70 4.06 -87.89
N LYS A 5 -12.31 4.73 -86.81
CA LYS A 5 -10.95 5.25 -86.48
C LYS A 5 -11.09 6.10 -85.21
N MET A 6 -10.19 6.14 -84.24
CA MET A 6 -8.81 5.68 -84.12
C MET A 6 -8.49 5.69 -82.61
N MET A 7 -7.97 4.60 -82.06
CA MET A 7 -7.58 4.51 -80.65
C MET A 7 -6.21 5.18 -80.46
N ASN A 8 -6.18 6.29 -79.72
CA ASN A 8 -4.96 7.07 -79.48
C ASN A 8 -4.12 6.41 -78.37
N ARG A 9 -3.00 5.80 -78.77
CA ARG A 9 -2.03 5.13 -77.89
C ARG A 9 -1.10 6.15 -77.22
N ARG A 10 -1.60 6.98 -76.30
CA ARG A 10 -0.73 7.89 -75.50
C ARG A 10 -1.33 8.23 -74.13
N SER A 11 -1.13 7.35 -73.14
CA SER A 11 -1.04 7.74 -71.71
C SER A 11 -0.59 6.56 -70.82
N LEU A 12 0.41 5.79 -71.26
CA LEU A 12 1.19 4.96 -70.34
C LEU A 12 2.30 5.83 -69.76
N GLY A 13 2.25 6.05 -68.44
CA GLY A 13 3.35 6.67 -67.70
C GLY A 13 2.93 7.89 -66.92
N ARG A 14 2.11 7.71 -65.87
CA ARG A 14 1.96 8.70 -64.78
C ARG A 14 1.17 8.20 -63.57
N THR A 15 1.39 6.97 -63.13
CA THR A 15 0.82 6.46 -61.85
C THR A 15 1.85 5.59 -61.15
N ALA A 16 2.95 6.19 -60.70
CA ALA A 16 3.97 5.50 -59.92
C ALA A 16 4.63 6.46 -58.92
N LEU A 17 3.84 7.18 -58.13
CA LEU A 17 4.34 7.94 -56.99
C LEU A 17 3.17 8.33 -56.07
N CYS A 18 2.72 7.44 -55.17
CA CYS A 18 1.86 7.81 -54.02
C CYS A 18 1.56 6.66 -53.03
N LEU A 19 2.36 5.59 -52.96
CA LEU A 19 2.01 4.40 -52.15
C LEU A 19 3.11 3.89 -51.21
N ALA A 20 4.04 4.77 -50.79
CA ALA A 20 5.12 4.39 -49.88
C ALA A 20 5.40 5.44 -48.78
N ALA A 21 4.35 6.04 -48.19
CA ALA A 21 4.51 7.01 -47.09
C ALA A 21 3.50 6.86 -45.94
N SER A 22 2.88 5.69 -45.77
CA SER A 22 1.84 5.49 -44.74
C SER A 22 2.26 4.55 -43.60
N ALA A 23 3.54 4.19 -43.50
CA ALA A 23 4.01 3.18 -42.55
C ALA A 23 5.10 3.72 -41.63
N MET A 24 4.82 4.76 -40.84
CA MET A 24 5.67 5.21 -39.72
C MET A 24 4.95 6.31 -38.95
N LEU A 25 4.01 5.98 -38.05
CA LEU A 25 3.68 6.77 -36.84
C LEU A 25 2.58 6.07 -36.01
N SER A 26 2.90 4.90 -35.47
CA SER A 26 2.10 4.29 -34.39
C SER A 26 3.06 3.65 -33.39
N LEU A 27 3.99 4.46 -32.88
CA LEU A 27 4.62 4.14 -31.60
C LEU A 27 3.53 4.35 -30.54
N PRO A 28 3.14 3.32 -29.77
CA PRO A 28 2.33 3.57 -28.60
C PRO A 28 3.16 4.47 -27.68
N LEU A 29 2.74 5.74 -27.55
CA LEU A 29 3.14 6.53 -26.40
C LEU A 29 2.56 5.77 -25.21
N SER A 30 3.39 4.98 -24.53
CA SER A 30 3.08 4.52 -23.19
C SER A 30 2.92 5.79 -22.37
N ALA A 31 1.69 6.25 -22.20
CA ALA A 31 1.37 7.30 -21.26
C ALA A 31 1.90 6.79 -19.91
N LEU A 32 2.96 7.43 -19.41
CA LEU A 32 3.38 7.26 -18.03
C LEU A 32 2.16 7.68 -17.20
N ALA A 33 1.39 6.72 -16.72
CA ALA A 33 0.31 6.99 -15.79
C ALA A 33 0.95 7.76 -14.64
N ALA A 34 0.50 9.01 -14.43
CA ALA A 34 0.98 9.80 -13.33
C ALA A 34 0.71 9.02 -12.02
N ASP A 35 1.72 8.93 -11.16
CA ASP A 35 1.59 8.30 -9.85
C ASP A 35 0.39 8.91 -9.11
N GLU A 36 -0.36 8.08 -8.38
CA GLU A 36 -1.52 8.52 -7.61
C GLU A 36 -1.07 9.50 -6.51
N ALA A 37 -1.85 10.56 -6.26
CA ALA A 37 -1.56 11.46 -5.16
C ALA A 37 -1.63 10.70 -3.81
N PRO A 38 -0.74 10.96 -2.84
CA PRO A 38 -0.63 10.15 -1.63
C PRO A 38 -1.88 10.22 -0.75
N ASP A 39 -2.57 11.36 -0.72
CA ASP A 39 -3.86 11.52 -0.03
C ASP A 39 -4.99 10.76 -0.73
N ALA A 40 -5.01 10.73 -2.06
CA ALA A 40 -5.95 9.93 -2.85
C ALA A 40 -5.73 8.42 -2.62
N LEU A 41 -4.47 7.98 -2.62
CA LEU A 41 -4.08 6.60 -2.29
C LEU A 41 -4.61 6.20 -0.91
N ILE A 42 -4.33 7.00 0.13
CA ILE A 42 -4.80 6.71 1.49
C ILE A 42 -6.33 6.70 1.57
N LYS A 43 -7.00 7.65 0.91
CA LYS A 43 -8.47 7.70 0.87
C LYS A 43 -9.05 6.41 0.28
N ARG A 44 -8.54 5.99 -0.88
CA ARG A 44 -8.99 4.79 -1.59
C ARG A 44 -8.73 3.53 -0.77
N LEU A 45 -7.51 3.33 -0.29
CA LEU A 45 -7.15 2.17 0.52
C LEU A 45 -7.98 2.07 1.80
N SER A 46 -8.19 3.20 2.49
CA SER A 46 -9.00 3.22 3.72
C SER A 46 -10.46 2.91 3.42
N ALA A 47 -11.01 3.47 2.34
CA ALA A 47 -12.37 3.14 1.91
C ALA A 47 -12.51 1.66 1.54
N ASP A 48 -11.56 1.08 0.81
CA ASP A 48 -11.56 -0.33 0.41
C ASP A 48 -11.53 -1.25 1.64
N VAL A 49 -10.67 -0.95 2.62
CA VAL A 49 -10.61 -1.70 3.88
C VAL A 49 -11.93 -1.58 4.64
N LEU A 50 -12.42 -0.36 4.88
CA LEU A 50 -13.68 -0.16 5.62
C LEU A 50 -14.86 -0.83 4.92
N ASN A 51 -14.98 -0.73 3.60
CA ASN A 51 -16.06 -1.36 2.84
C ASN A 51 -15.97 -2.88 2.88
N THR A 52 -14.77 -3.45 2.76
CA THR A 52 -14.58 -4.90 2.84
C THR A 52 -15.02 -5.42 4.22
N VAL A 53 -14.57 -4.76 5.28
CA VAL A 53 -14.94 -5.10 6.66
C VAL A 53 -16.45 -5.04 6.87
N LYS A 54 -17.13 -3.99 6.40
CA LYS A 54 -18.60 -3.86 6.51
C LYS A 54 -19.36 -4.96 5.78
N SER A 55 -18.81 -5.44 4.66
CA SER A 55 -19.43 -6.46 3.82
C SER A 55 -19.13 -7.90 4.26
N ASP A 56 -18.05 -8.14 5.01
CA ASP A 56 -17.62 -9.47 5.43
C ASP A 56 -18.05 -9.76 6.87
N LYS A 57 -19.10 -10.58 7.02
CA LYS A 57 -19.65 -10.97 8.32
C LYS A 57 -18.68 -11.79 9.17
N ALA A 58 -17.74 -12.51 8.57
CA ALA A 58 -16.74 -13.23 9.35
C ALA A 58 -15.74 -12.26 9.98
N ILE A 59 -15.34 -11.21 9.25
CA ILE A 59 -14.53 -10.12 9.83
C ILE A 59 -15.30 -9.42 10.96
N GLN A 60 -16.57 -9.07 10.76
CA GLN A 60 -17.39 -8.45 11.81
C GLN A 60 -17.58 -9.37 13.04
N ALA A 61 -17.57 -10.69 12.84
CA ALA A 61 -17.60 -11.68 13.91
C ALA A 61 -16.24 -11.91 14.59
N GLY A 62 -15.18 -11.20 14.17
CA GLY A 62 -13.85 -11.30 14.76
C GLY A 62 -12.99 -12.44 14.22
N ASP A 63 -13.29 -13.00 13.04
CA ASP A 63 -12.43 -14.00 12.40
C ASP A 63 -11.07 -13.40 12.02
N LEU A 64 -10.08 -13.67 12.87
CA LEU A 64 -8.72 -13.18 12.69
C LEU A 64 -8.09 -13.64 11.37
N SER A 65 -8.43 -14.84 10.87
CA SER A 65 -7.87 -15.35 9.62
C SER A 65 -8.34 -14.50 8.43
N LYS A 66 -9.60 -14.06 8.46
CA LYS A 66 -10.17 -13.15 7.47
C LYS A 66 -9.56 -11.75 7.55
N VAL A 67 -9.33 -11.25 8.76
CA VAL A 67 -8.62 -9.97 8.96
C VAL A 67 -7.20 -10.04 8.41
N ILE A 68 -6.45 -11.11 8.69
CA ILE A 68 -5.09 -11.30 8.16
C ILE A 68 -5.13 -11.33 6.62
N ALA A 69 -6.07 -12.07 6.02
CA ALA A 69 -6.22 -12.14 4.57
C ALA A 69 -6.53 -10.77 3.94
N LEU A 70 -7.38 -9.96 4.59
CA LEU A 70 -7.65 -8.59 4.16
C LEU A 70 -6.38 -7.71 4.23
N VAL A 71 -5.66 -7.77 5.34
CA VAL A 71 -4.41 -7.00 5.52
C VAL A 71 -3.37 -7.40 4.47
N ASP A 72 -3.15 -8.69 4.26
CA ASP A 72 -2.17 -9.20 3.31
C ASP A 72 -2.52 -8.83 1.86
N LYS A 73 -3.80 -8.86 1.50
CA LYS A 73 -4.24 -8.55 0.14
C LYS A 73 -4.30 -7.05 -0.16
N THR A 74 -4.81 -6.25 0.77
CA THR A 74 -5.18 -4.85 0.50
C THR A 74 -4.18 -3.87 1.09
N VAL A 75 -3.66 -4.14 2.29
CA VAL A 75 -2.80 -3.20 3.01
C VAL A 75 -1.34 -3.42 2.65
N MET A 76 -0.84 -4.65 2.80
CA MET A 76 0.58 -4.97 2.66
C MET A 76 1.24 -4.56 1.34
N PRO A 77 0.58 -4.62 0.16
CA PRO A 77 1.18 -4.13 -1.09
C PRO A 77 1.55 -2.64 -1.06
N ASN A 78 0.88 -1.86 -0.21
CA ASN A 78 1.02 -0.41 -0.10
C ASN A 78 1.92 0.02 1.07
N VAL A 79 2.53 -0.94 1.78
CA VAL A 79 3.35 -0.69 2.96
C VAL A 79 4.78 -1.14 2.71
N ASN A 80 5.75 -0.27 2.95
CA ASN A 80 7.14 -0.67 3.05
C ASN A 80 7.39 -1.26 4.46
N PHE A 81 6.89 -2.49 4.65
CA PHE A 81 6.90 -3.11 5.97
C PHE A 81 8.31 -3.46 6.44
N ARG A 82 9.24 -3.66 5.49
CA ARG A 82 10.67 -3.80 5.79
C ARG A 82 11.23 -2.51 6.40
N ARG A 83 10.98 -1.33 5.79
CA ARG A 83 11.41 -0.04 6.35
C ARG A 83 10.77 0.21 7.71
N MET A 84 9.48 -0.09 7.86
CA MET A 84 8.76 0.05 9.13
C MET A 84 9.38 -0.83 10.23
N THR A 85 9.60 -2.12 9.96
CA THR A 85 10.19 -3.07 10.90
C THR A 85 11.63 -2.68 11.24
N ALA A 86 12.44 -2.33 10.25
CA ALA A 86 13.81 -1.87 10.47
C ALA A 86 13.86 -0.62 11.35
N ALA A 87 12.95 0.33 11.15
CA ALA A 87 12.87 1.55 11.94
C ALA A 87 12.39 1.29 13.38
N ALA A 88 11.56 0.27 13.61
CA ALA A 88 11.16 -0.18 14.94
C ALA A 88 12.30 -0.93 15.64
N VAL A 89 13.01 -1.83 14.95
CA VAL A 89 14.15 -2.57 15.52
C VAL A 89 15.35 -1.65 15.81
N GLY A 90 15.53 -0.59 15.02
CA GLY A 90 16.61 0.38 15.20
C GLY A 90 17.98 -0.19 14.81
N PRO A 91 19.08 0.21 15.48
CA PRO A 91 20.45 -0.19 15.10
C PRO A 91 20.66 -1.70 15.00
N GLY A 92 19.96 -2.49 15.82
CA GLY A 92 20.02 -3.95 15.80
C GLY A 92 19.61 -4.58 14.47
N TRP A 93 18.83 -3.87 13.63
CA TRP A 93 18.42 -4.37 12.31
C TRP A 93 19.60 -4.68 11.41
N ARG A 94 20.67 -3.88 11.48
CA ARG A 94 21.89 -4.06 10.66
C ARG A 94 22.69 -5.29 11.08
N GLN A 95 22.49 -5.78 12.30
CA GLN A 95 23.18 -6.94 12.86
C GLN A 95 22.36 -8.23 12.69
N ALA A 96 21.06 -8.11 12.44
CA ALA A 96 20.18 -9.25 12.21
C ALA A 96 20.47 -9.93 10.86
N THR A 97 20.52 -11.26 10.86
CA THR A 97 20.62 -12.06 9.63
C THR A 97 19.38 -11.89 8.75
N PRO A 98 19.43 -12.23 7.44
CA PRO A 98 18.25 -12.21 6.58
C PRO A 98 17.06 -13.01 7.14
N GLU A 99 17.34 -14.15 7.76
CA GLU A 99 16.33 -15.02 8.39
C GLU A 99 15.71 -14.33 9.61
N GLN A 100 16.53 -13.72 10.47
CA GLN A 100 16.05 -12.94 11.61
C GLN A 100 15.23 -11.73 11.16
N GLN A 101 15.67 -11.01 10.13
CA GLN A 101 14.93 -9.89 9.54
C GLN A 101 13.56 -10.34 9.01
N LYS A 102 13.48 -11.51 8.37
CA LYS A 102 12.21 -12.08 7.93
C LYS A 102 11.32 -12.45 9.10
N ARG A 103 11.87 -13.13 10.11
CA ARG A 103 11.15 -13.53 11.34
C ARG A 103 10.59 -12.33 12.08
N LEU A 104 11.39 -11.27 12.25
CA LEU A 104 10.96 -10.01 12.86
C LEU A 104 9.79 -9.39 12.08
N GLN A 105 9.86 -9.34 10.75
CA GLN A 105 8.76 -8.83 9.93
C GLN A 105 7.49 -9.70 10.10
N ASP A 106 7.61 -11.02 10.01
CA ASP A 106 6.45 -11.92 10.11
C ASP A 106 5.77 -11.79 11.48
N GLU A 107 6.54 -11.85 12.57
CA GLU A 107 6.01 -11.81 13.93
C GLU A 107 5.50 -10.41 14.30
N PHE A 108 6.15 -9.34 13.83
CA PHE A 108 5.69 -7.98 14.05
C PHE A 108 4.38 -7.70 13.30
N LYS A 109 4.24 -8.21 12.06
CA LYS A 109 2.98 -8.13 11.31
C LYS A 109 1.85 -8.80 12.08
N ILE A 110 2.06 -10.03 12.55
CA ILE A 110 1.06 -10.77 13.33
C ILE A 110 0.68 -9.99 14.59
N LEU A 111 1.65 -9.41 15.29
CA LEU A 111 1.41 -8.61 16.49
C LEU A 111 0.48 -7.42 16.18
N LEU A 112 0.79 -6.65 15.14
CA LEU A 112 -0.01 -5.48 14.76
C LEU A 112 -1.42 -5.89 14.33
N VAL A 113 -1.54 -6.91 13.47
CA VAL A 113 -2.87 -7.37 13.02
C VAL A 113 -3.71 -7.81 14.21
N ARG A 114 -3.16 -8.59 15.15
CA ARG A 114 -3.88 -9.00 16.36
C ARG A 114 -4.26 -7.82 17.26
N THR A 115 -3.37 -6.85 17.40
CA THR A 115 -3.60 -5.67 18.24
C THR A 115 -4.78 -4.83 17.72
N TYR A 116 -4.98 -4.76 16.40
CA TYR A 116 -6.00 -3.91 15.78
C TYR A 116 -7.19 -4.65 15.17
N ALA A 117 -7.17 -5.99 15.12
CA ALA A 117 -8.26 -6.79 14.56
C ALA A 117 -9.60 -6.54 15.24
N GLY A 118 -9.60 -6.40 16.58
CA GLY A 118 -10.82 -6.09 17.33
C GLY A 118 -11.44 -4.76 16.90
N ALA A 119 -10.62 -3.71 16.73
CA ALA A 119 -11.10 -2.41 16.26
C ALA A 119 -11.66 -2.48 14.83
N LEU A 120 -11.02 -3.26 13.94
CA LEU A 120 -11.56 -3.51 12.59
C LEU A 120 -12.91 -4.23 12.67
N ALA A 121 -13.06 -5.26 13.50
CA ALA A 121 -14.33 -5.99 13.63
C ALA A 121 -15.51 -5.11 14.09
N GLN A 122 -15.23 -4.01 14.81
CA GLN A 122 -16.25 -3.05 15.27
C GLN A 122 -16.65 -1.99 14.22
N VAL A 123 -16.05 -2.02 13.03
CA VAL A 123 -16.43 -1.11 11.94
C VAL A 123 -17.82 -1.48 11.40
N ASN A 124 -18.70 -0.49 11.42
CA ASN A 124 -20.07 -0.54 10.93
C ASN A 124 -20.37 0.70 10.08
N ASP A 125 -20.73 1.82 10.70
CA ASP A 125 -21.11 3.05 10.00
C ASP A 125 -19.96 4.05 9.83
N GLN A 126 -18.75 3.70 10.29
CA GLN A 126 -17.59 4.58 10.21
C GLN A 126 -17.13 4.86 8.78
N THR A 127 -16.67 6.08 8.52
CA THR A 127 -16.08 6.51 7.24
C THR A 127 -14.72 7.17 7.47
N ILE A 128 -13.93 7.26 6.41
CA ILE A 128 -12.63 7.92 6.43
C ILE A 128 -12.76 9.38 5.95
N GLN A 129 -12.21 10.31 6.71
CA GLN A 129 -12.01 11.70 6.31
C GLN A 129 -10.52 11.99 6.18
N VAL A 130 -10.10 12.44 5.01
CA VAL A 130 -8.70 12.85 4.77
C VAL A 130 -8.62 14.37 4.92
N LYS A 131 -7.72 14.84 5.78
CA LYS A 131 -7.47 16.27 5.98
C LYS A 131 -6.65 16.83 4.81
N PRO A 132 -6.69 18.16 4.57
CA PRO A 132 -5.90 18.77 3.49
C PRO A 132 -4.43 18.39 3.55
N LEU A 133 -3.93 17.83 2.45
CA LEU A 133 -2.53 17.48 2.28
C LEU A 133 -1.70 18.77 2.19
N ARG A 134 -0.59 18.80 2.92
CA ARG A 134 0.43 19.84 2.84
C ARG A 134 1.73 19.18 2.39
N ALA A 135 1.94 19.11 1.09
CA ALA A 135 3.12 18.54 0.46
C ALA A 135 3.47 19.31 -0.82
N ALA A 136 4.76 19.47 -1.09
CA ALA A 136 5.28 19.95 -2.36
C ALA A 136 5.44 18.78 -3.36
N ALA A 137 5.52 19.07 -4.65
CA ALA A 137 5.58 18.02 -5.68
C ALA A 137 6.89 17.19 -5.63
N GLU A 138 7.96 17.83 -5.17
CA GLU A 138 9.30 17.28 -4.99
C GLU A 138 9.49 16.48 -3.69
N ASP A 139 8.53 16.56 -2.76
CA ASP A 139 8.62 15.88 -1.48
C ASP A 139 8.75 14.36 -1.69
N LYS A 140 9.70 13.77 -0.97
CA LYS A 140 9.96 12.32 -0.98
C LYS A 140 9.36 11.60 0.22
N ASP A 141 8.97 12.34 1.23
CA ASP A 141 8.28 11.85 2.42
C ASP A 141 7.13 12.81 2.74
N VAL A 142 5.94 12.29 2.96
CA VAL A 142 4.74 13.08 3.25
C VAL A 142 3.96 12.55 4.43
N LEU A 143 3.20 13.43 5.08
CA LEU A 143 2.25 13.09 6.13
C LEU A 143 0.83 13.27 5.61
N VAL A 144 0.10 12.16 5.45
CA VAL A 144 -1.33 12.19 5.18
C VAL A 144 -2.07 12.04 6.50
N ARG A 145 -2.88 13.03 6.85
CA ARG A 145 -3.66 13.02 8.10
C ARG A 145 -5.08 12.59 7.84
N THR A 146 -5.60 11.69 8.66
CA THR A 146 -6.98 11.21 8.51
C THR A 146 -7.70 11.02 9.84
N GLU A 147 -9.02 10.97 9.77
CA GLU A 147 -9.89 10.64 10.87
C GLU A 147 -10.89 9.57 10.42
N ILE A 148 -11.08 8.56 11.25
CA ILE A 148 -12.21 7.62 11.13
C ILE A 148 -13.36 8.22 11.94
N VAL A 149 -14.44 8.57 11.26
CA VAL A 149 -15.61 9.23 11.86
C VAL A 149 -16.83 8.32 11.85
N GLY A 150 -17.58 8.31 12.93
CA GLY A 150 -18.83 7.54 13.09
C GLY A 150 -19.74 8.24 14.10
N ARG A 151 -20.46 7.47 14.93
CA ARG A 151 -21.33 8.04 15.98
C ARG A 151 -20.59 8.55 17.23
N GLY A 152 -19.33 8.18 17.42
CA GLY A 152 -18.51 8.58 18.56
C GLY A 152 -17.38 9.54 18.17
N ASP A 153 -16.42 9.71 19.07
CA ASP A 153 -15.26 10.57 18.85
C ASP A 153 -14.45 10.10 17.63
N PRO A 154 -14.00 11.04 16.76
CA PRO A 154 -13.14 10.72 15.64
C PRO A 154 -11.85 10.03 16.08
N ILE A 155 -11.50 8.94 15.41
CA ILE A 155 -10.24 8.23 15.66
C ILE A 155 -9.20 8.76 14.69
N GLN A 156 -8.15 9.41 15.21
CA GLN A 156 -7.02 9.85 14.41
C GLN A 156 -6.22 8.65 13.87
N LEU A 157 -6.01 8.64 12.56
CA LEU A 157 -5.22 7.64 11.85
C LEU A 157 -4.34 8.33 10.80
N ASP A 158 -3.09 8.65 11.14
CA ASP A 158 -2.20 9.34 10.20
C ASP A 158 -1.16 8.39 9.61
N TYR A 159 -0.65 8.76 8.43
CA TYR A 159 0.24 7.93 7.64
C TYR A 159 1.48 8.73 7.26
N ARG A 160 2.67 8.17 7.50
CA ARG A 160 3.88 8.63 6.82
C ARG A 160 4.11 7.76 5.59
N LEU A 161 4.20 8.41 4.44
CA LEU A 161 4.46 7.76 3.17
C LEU A 161 5.80 8.22 2.62
N GLU A 162 6.49 7.31 1.94
CA GLU A 162 7.69 7.59 1.15
C GLU A 162 7.36 7.44 -0.33
N LYS A 163 7.98 8.26 -1.17
CA LYS A 163 7.84 8.20 -2.62
C LYS A 163 8.65 7.02 -3.15
N THR A 164 8.01 6.17 -3.94
CA THR A 164 8.60 4.98 -4.58
C THR A 164 8.26 4.96 -6.07
N PRO A 165 8.84 5.87 -6.88
CA PRO A 165 8.51 5.97 -8.30
C PRO A 165 8.71 4.63 -9.01
N GLY A 166 7.72 4.21 -9.81
CA GLY A 166 7.75 2.95 -10.54
C GLY A 166 7.41 1.69 -9.74
N ASP A 167 7.05 1.82 -8.46
CA ASP A 167 6.53 0.74 -7.61
C ASP A 167 5.10 1.06 -7.16
N GLY A 168 4.15 0.22 -7.59
CA GLY A 168 2.73 0.37 -7.25
C GLY A 168 2.17 1.73 -7.67
N ALA A 169 1.61 2.47 -6.71
CA ALA A 169 1.01 3.78 -6.91
C ALA A 169 2.02 4.95 -6.82
N GLY A 170 3.32 4.66 -6.74
CA GLY A 170 4.37 5.68 -6.56
C GLY A 170 4.62 6.09 -5.12
N TRP A 171 3.91 5.49 -4.15
CA TRP A 171 4.03 5.75 -2.72
C TRP A 171 3.88 4.50 -1.88
N LYS A 172 4.59 4.43 -0.75
CA LYS A 172 4.41 3.39 0.26
C LYS A 172 4.36 3.96 1.67
N ILE A 173 3.45 3.42 2.47
CA ILE A 173 3.33 3.73 3.90
C ILE A 173 4.52 3.09 4.63
N TYR A 174 5.20 3.83 5.49
CA TYR A 174 6.28 3.29 6.33
C TYR A 174 6.08 3.54 7.83
N ASN A 175 5.07 4.34 8.22
CA ASN A 175 4.68 4.51 9.62
C ASN A 175 3.19 4.90 9.72
N LEU A 176 2.57 4.51 10.83
CA LEU A 176 1.17 4.80 11.14
C LEU A 176 1.08 5.48 12.50
N ASN A 177 0.18 6.44 12.63
CA ASN A 177 -0.22 7.05 13.88
C ASN A 177 -1.62 6.55 14.22
N VAL A 178 -1.81 6.04 15.43
CA VAL A 178 -3.14 5.67 15.95
C VAL A 178 -3.35 6.45 17.24
N LEU A 179 -4.39 7.26 17.30
CA LEU A 179 -4.75 8.05 18.49
C LEU A 179 -3.58 8.91 19.02
N GLY A 180 -2.85 9.57 18.11
CA GLY A 180 -1.73 10.45 18.46
C GLY A 180 -0.40 9.72 18.65
N VAL A 181 -0.39 8.39 18.66
CA VAL A 181 0.82 7.58 18.91
C VAL A 181 1.34 6.95 17.63
N TRP A 182 2.60 7.21 17.29
CA TRP A 182 3.26 6.57 16.15
C TRP A 182 3.75 5.16 16.50
N LEU A 183 3.42 4.19 15.64
CA LEU A 183 3.73 2.79 15.89
C LEU A 183 5.23 2.53 15.94
N VAL A 184 5.98 3.04 14.94
CA VAL A 184 7.44 2.82 14.88
C VAL A 184 8.13 3.34 16.14
N GLU A 185 7.80 4.54 16.59
CA GLU A 185 8.37 5.16 17.79
C GLU A 185 8.02 4.36 19.05
N THR A 186 6.77 3.90 19.16
CA THR A 186 6.30 3.07 20.29
C THR A 186 7.04 1.75 20.38
N TYR A 187 7.07 1.01 19.27
CA TYR A 187 7.71 -0.30 19.24
C TYR A 187 9.24 -0.19 19.28
N ARG A 188 9.83 0.92 18.82
CA ARG A 188 11.27 1.16 18.99
C ARG A 188 11.69 1.18 20.45
N GLY A 189 10.94 1.87 21.31
CA GLY A 189 11.21 1.87 22.74
C GLY A 189 11.14 0.46 23.34
N GLN A 190 10.09 -0.30 22.99
CA GLN A 190 9.87 -1.66 23.50
C GLN A 190 10.91 -2.65 22.98
N PHE A 191 11.24 -2.59 21.70
CA PHE A 191 12.18 -3.52 21.06
C PHE A 191 13.60 -3.26 21.53
N ALA A 192 13.99 -2.00 21.72
CA ALA A 192 15.30 -1.67 22.27
C ALA A 192 15.51 -2.31 23.66
N GLN A 193 14.47 -2.36 24.51
CA GLN A 193 14.56 -3.02 25.82
C GLN A 193 14.82 -4.52 25.68
N GLU A 194 14.08 -5.22 24.83
CA GLU A 194 14.27 -6.66 24.61
C GLU A 194 15.63 -6.97 23.95
N ILE A 195 16.03 -6.18 22.95
CA ILE A 195 17.33 -6.35 22.26
C ILE A 195 18.49 -6.11 23.23
N ASN A 196 18.43 -5.06 24.05
CA ASN A 196 19.48 -4.78 25.02
C ASN A 196 19.60 -5.89 26.08
N ALA A 197 18.49 -6.54 26.43
CA ALA A 197 18.49 -7.61 27.42
C ALA A 197 18.90 -8.98 26.85
N LYS A 198 18.48 -9.30 25.63
CA LYS A 198 18.52 -10.68 25.09
C LYS A 198 18.90 -10.78 23.61
N GLY A 199 19.32 -9.68 23.00
CA GLY A 199 19.66 -9.63 21.58
C GLY A 199 18.45 -9.78 20.64
N ILE A 200 18.74 -9.93 19.35
CA ILE A 200 17.71 -10.05 18.30
C ILE A 200 16.83 -11.29 18.49
N ASP A 201 17.42 -12.43 18.86
CA ASP A 201 16.66 -13.66 19.09
C ASP A 201 15.70 -13.50 20.28
N GLY A 202 16.11 -12.80 21.34
CA GLY A 202 15.23 -12.48 22.46
C GLY A 202 14.06 -11.58 22.08
N LEU A 203 14.24 -10.65 21.15
CA LEU A 203 13.13 -9.88 20.58
C LEU A 203 12.18 -10.79 19.79
N ILE A 204 12.70 -11.68 18.95
CA ILE A 204 11.89 -12.63 18.18
C ILE A 204 11.06 -13.51 19.12
N ASP A 205 11.68 -14.08 20.16
CA ASP A 205 11.00 -14.91 21.15
C ASP A 205 9.90 -14.13 21.88
N THR A 206 10.17 -12.86 22.20
CA THR A 206 9.18 -11.97 22.82
C THR A 206 7.99 -11.73 21.89
N LEU A 207 8.21 -11.48 20.60
CA LEU A 207 7.12 -11.31 19.64
C LEU A 207 6.30 -12.60 19.50
N VAL A 208 6.95 -13.76 19.41
CA VAL A 208 6.28 -15.07 19.36
C VAL A 208 5.40 -15.28 20.60
N ALA A 209 5.93 -14.98 21.80
CA ALA A 209 5.20 -15.12 23.05
C ALA A 209 3.99 -14.18 23.15
N ARG A 210 4.17 -12.91 22.76
CA ARG A 210 3.07 -11.92 22.71
C ARG A 210 2.00 -12.35 21.71
N ASN A 211 2.41 -12.84 20.54
CA ASN A 211 1.48 -13.36 19.55
C ASN A 211 0.66 -14.51 20.15
N LYS A 212 1.29 -15.51 20.77
CA LYS A 212 0.57 -16.61 21.43
C LYS A 212 -0.43 -16.12 22.50
N THR A 213 -0.04 -15.14 23.31
CA THR A 213 -0.89 -14.56 24.37
C THR A 213 -2.11 -13.84 23.77
N ASN A 214 -1.90 -13.00 22.76
CA ASN A 214 -2.99 -12.25 22.11
C ASN A 214 -3.99 -13.16 21.37
N ALA A 215 -3.59 -14.38 20.98
CA ALA A 215 -4.52 -15.37 20.44
C ALA A 215 -5.49 -15.95 21.50
N GLY A 216 -5.14 -15.87 22.78
CA GLY A 216 -6.01 -16.27 23.89
C GLY A 216 -7.08 -15.22 24.22
N SER A 217 -6.73 -13.93 24.16
CA SER A 217 -7.65 -12.82 24.46
C SER A 217 -8.70 -12.58 23.37
N ALA A 218 -8.45 -12.99 22.11
CA ALA A 218 -9.41 -12.90 21.02
C ALA A 218 -10.51 -13.99 21.05
N LYS A 219 -10.44 -14.95 21.98
CA LYS A 219 -11.43 -16.02 22.17
C LYS A 219 -12.31 -15.82 23.42
N GLY A 220 -12.15 -14.70 24.12
CA GLY A 220 -12.88 -14.36 25.35
C GLY A 220 -14.00 -13.37 25.09
#